data_AF-A0A095EM00-F1
#
_entry.id   AF-A0A095EM00-F1
#
_cell.length_a   1.000
_cell.length_b   1.000
_cell.length_c   1.000
_cell.angle_alpha   90.00
_cell.angle_beta   90.00
_cell.angle_gamma   90.00
#
_symmetry.space_group_name_H-M   'P 1'
#
loop_
_entity.id
_entity.type
_entity.pdbx_description
1 polymer ?
#
loop_
_entity_poly.entity_id
_entity_poly.type
_entity_poly.pdbx_seq_one_letter_code
_entity_poly.pdbx_strand_id
1 'polypeptide(L)'
;MSRPSQVSNPPTTPPTPFQFDPVPDAIEAIKRGEFVVVMDDESRENEGDVVCAASAVTTEGMAWMIKWTSGYICLSLPPSRLKALQLPPSLPPSGVSQDPKGTAYHLTVDSAPGRHPVSTGISAHDRAYTARLLADPKSDESDFTRPGHMVTLRYAVGGVRKRRGHTECATDLCYLADLPPAGLLCELVNPYDPAGSMARRDDCWRFAKEWGLKIISVEGLAEYVLKEGKQLVPEAEAEA
;
A
#
# COMPACT_ATOMS: atom_id res chain seq x y z
N MET A 1 12.59 -6.95 6.28
CA MET A 1 12.28 -5.54 6.61
C MET A 1 12.67 -5.23 8.05
N SER A 2 13.71 -4.44 8.30
CA SER A 2 13.86 -3.76 9.59
C SER A 2 13.02 -2.47 9.58
N ARG A 3 12.58 -2.00 10.76
CA ARG A 3 11.92 -0.68 10.85
C ARG A 3 12.81 0.41 10.22
N PRO A 4 12.23 1.42 9.55
CA PRO A 4 12.99 2.59 9.13
C PRO A 4 13.74 3.23 10.30
N SER A 5 14.93 3.74 10.00
CA SER A 5 15.76 4.48 10.96
C SER A 5 15.84 5.93 10.53
N GLN A 6 15.76 6.85 11.48
CA GLN A 6 15.90 8.26 11.18
C GLN A 6 17.32 8.55 10.65
N VAL A 7 17.39 9.32 9.58
CA VAL A 7 18.63 9.83 9.01
C VAL A 7 19.15 10.94 9.90
N SER A 8 20.46 10.97 10.15
CA SER A 8 21.09 12.08 10.87
C SER A 8 21.14 13.32 9.98
N ASN A 9 20.62 14.45 10.48
CA ASN A 9 20.57 15.74 9.78
C ASN A 9 19.95 15.65 8.37
N PRO A 10 18.68 15.21 8.25
CA PRO A 10 18.01 15.15 6.95
C PRO A 10 17.79 16.57 6.41
N PRO A 11 17.81 16.75 5.07
CA PRO A 11 17.47 18.04 4.49
C PRO A 11 16.01 18.40 4.82
N THR A 12 15.77 19.66 5.17
CA THR A 12 14.47 20.14 5.64
C THR A 12 13.66 20.86 4.58
N THR A 13 14.27 21.16 3.42
CA THR A 13 13.64 21.93 2.35
C THR A 13 13.71 21.13 1.06
N PRO A 14 12.57 20.93 0.35
CA PRO A 14 12.58 20.26 -0.94
C PRO A 14 13.44 21.00 -1.98
N PRO A 15 13.99 20.28 -2.98
CA PRO A 15 14.72 20.92 -4.06
C PRO A 15 13.81 21.81 -4.92
N THR A 16 14.41 22.80 -5.59
CA THR A 16 13.74 23.66 -6.56
C THR A 16 14.49 23.58 -7.89
N PRO A 17 13.89 23.03 -8.98
CA PRO A 17 12.53 22.48 -9.04
C PRO A 17 12.37 21.19 -8.20
N PHE A 18 11.14 20.92 -7.75
CA PHE A 18 10.83 19.69 -7.02
C PHE A 18 11.06 18.47 -7.91
N GLN A 19 11.67 17.42 -7.36
CA GLN A 19 11.93 16.17 -8.07
C GLN A 19 11.61 14.97 -7.17
N PHE A 20 10.87 14.02 -7.75
CA PHE A 20 10.68 12.69 -7.16
C PHE A 20 11.94 11.83 -7.36
N ASP A 21 12.10 10.83 -6.49
CA ASP A 21 13.12 9.80 -6.70
C ASP A 21 12.80 8.97 -7.97
N PRO A 22 13.81 8.38 -8.65
CA PRO A 22 13.55 7.48 -9.77
C PRO A 22 12.72 6.26 -9.36
N VAL A 23 11.75 5.86 -10.20
CA VAL A 23 10.93 4.66 -9.95
C VAL A 23 11.75 3.38 -9.74
N PRO A 24 12.85 3.12 -10.49
CA PRO A 24 13.72 1.97 -10.22
C PRO A 24 14.25 1.90 -8.78
N ASP A 25 14.57 3.05 -8.17
CA ASP A 25 15.04 3.09 -6.78
C ASP A 25 13.95 2.65 -5.80
N ALA A 26 12.69 3.02 -6.07
CA ALA A 26 11.54 2.61 -5.27
C ALA A 26 11.25 1.12 -5.42
N ILE A 27 11.36 0.56 -6.63
CA ILE A 27 11.22 -0.88 -6.87
C ILE A 27 12.27 -1.65 -6.08
N GLU A 28 13.53 -1.23 -6.13
CA GLU A 28 14.62 -1.85 -5.38
C GLU A 28 14.43 -1.72 -3.85
N ALA A 29 13.88 -0.59 -3.38
CA ALA A 29 13.50 -0.44 -1.97
C ALA A 29 12.42 -1.46 -1.56
N ILE A 30 11.35 -1.59 -2.35
CA ILE A 30 10.28 -2.57 -2.10
C ILE A 30 10.85 -4.00 -2.11
N LYS A 31 11.76 -4.32 -3.04
CA LYS A 31 12.44 -5.61 -3.13
C LYS A 31 13.27 -5.94 -1.88
N ARG A 32 13.92 -4.94 -1.27
CA ARG A 32 14.60 -5.06 0.03
C ARG A 32 13.66 -5.16 1.22
N GLY A 33 12.34 -5.05 0.98
CA GLY A 33 11.34 -4.94 2.02
C GLY A 33 11.50 -3.64 2.79
N GLU A 34 11.64 -2.52 2.09
CA GLU A 34 11.60 -1.17 2.66
C GLU A 34 10.26 -0.49 2.35
N PHE A 35 10.00 0.63 3.02
CA PHE A 35 8.83 1.48 2.73
C PHE A 35 9.16 2.51 1.64
N VAL A 36 8.15 2.90 0.88
CA VAL A 36 8.21 3.98 -0.11
C VAL A 36 7.03 4.92 0.12
N VAL A 37 7.22 6.21 -0.08
CA VAL A 37 6.11 7.18 -0.12
C VAL A 37 5.65 7.32 -1.57
N VAL A 38 4.36 7.14 -1.82
CA VAL A 38 3.75 7.34 -3.14
C VAL A 38 2.81 8.53 -3.05
N MET A 39 3.05 9.56 -3.85
CA MET A 39 2.17 10.73 -3.98
C MET A 39 1.23 10.56 -5.18
N ASP A 40 -0.04 10.89 -5.03
CA ASP A 40 -0.93 11.06 -6.17
C ASP A 40 -0.97 12.50 -6.69
N ASP A 41 -1.76 12.72 -7.75
CA ASP A 41 -1.88 14.01 -8.42
C ASP A 41 -2.60 15.06 -7.54
N GLU A 42 -2.21 16.33 -7.64
CA GLU A 42 -2.83 17.44 -6.90
C GLU A 42 -4.34 17.59 -7.17
N SER A 43 -4.80 17.16 -8.36
CA SER A 43 -6.22 17.16 -8.75
C SER A 43 -7.00 15.92 -8.27
N ARG A 44 -6.31 14.91 -7.71
CA ARG A 44 -6.92 13.69 -7.18
C ARG A 44 -7.08 13.78 -5.65
N GLU A 45 -6.21 13.21 -4.84
CA GLU A 45 -6.26 13.30 -3.37
C GLU A 45 -5.27 14.36 -2.84
N ASN A 46 -4.19 14.62 -3.59
CA ASN A 46 -3.05 15.43 -3.16
C ASN A 46 -2.47 14.90 -1.83
N GLU A 47 -2.40 13.58 -1.70
CA GLU A 47 -1.97 12.87 -0.50
C GLU A 47 -0.80 11.93 -0.81
N GLY A 48 -0.05 11.59 0.23
CA GLY A 48 1.02 10.61 0.14
C GLY A 48 0.70 9.38 0.97
N ASP A 49 0.84 8.20 0.38
CA ASP A 49 0.70 6.93 1.07
C ASP A 49 2.06 6.32 1.37
N VAL A 50 2.20 5.75 2.57
CA VAL A 50 3.30 4.85 2.90
C VAL A 50 2.97 3.47 2.34
N VAL A 51 3.82 2.95 1.45
CA VAL A 51 3.63 1.70 0.73
C VAL A 51 4.75 0.71 1.04
N CYS A 52 4.41 -0.58 1.19
CA CYS A 52 5.37 -1.67 1.22
C CYS A 52 4.77 -3.00 0.74
N ALA A 53 5.61 -4.00 0.48
CA ALA A 53 5.15 -5.36 0.18
C ALA A 53 4.62 -6.05 1.45
N ALA A 54 3.37 -6.52 1.42
CA ALA A 54 2.73 -7.21 2.54
C ALA A 54 3.49 -8.48 2.95
N SER A 55 4.12 -9.17 2.00
CA SER A 55 4.93 -10.36 2.22
C SER A 55 6.19 -10.11 3.07
N ALA A 56 6.69 -8.86 3.08
CA ALA A 56 7.94 -8.49 3.73
C ALA A 56 7.74 -7.73 5.05
N VAL A 57 6.51 -7.29 5.37
CA VAL A 57 6.25 -6.44 6.53
C VAL A 57 6.58 -7.15 7.84
N THR A 58 7.29 -6.47 8.74
CA THR A 58 7.58 -6.96 10.09
C THR A 58 6.65 -6.33 11.13
N THR A 59 6.63 -6.87 12.34
CA THR A 59 5.87 -6.31 13.46
C THR A 59 6.30 -4.88 13.75
N GLU A 60 7.61 -4.61 13.76
CA GLU A 60 8.17 -3.26 13.96
C GLU A 60 7.88 -2.35 12.78
N GLY A 61 7.90 -2.87 11.55
CA GLY A 61 7.50 -2.13 10.35
C GLY A 61 6.03 -1.71 10.40
N MET A 62 5.13 -2.63 10.75
CA MET A 62 3.71 -2.33 10.92
C MET A 62 3.47 -1.32 12.05
N ALA A 63 4.16 -1.48 13.20
CA ALA A 63 4.07 -0.52 14.29
C ALA A 63 4.54 0.89 13.86
N TRP A 64 5.60 0.96 13.06
CA TRP A 64 6.08 2.21 12.49
C TRP A 64 5.07 2.81 11.52
N MET A 65 4.51 2.02 10.61
CA MET A 65 3.47 2.47 9.66
C MET A 65 2.27 3.05 10.42
N ILE A 66 1.71 2.30 11.38
CA ILE A 66 0.58 2.75 12.22
C ILE A 66 0.86 4.07 12.93
N LYS A 67 2.09 4.27 13.41
CA LYS A 67 2.46 5.47 14.17
C LYS A 67 2.41 6.75 13.32
N TRP A 68 2.73 6.64 12.04
CA TRP A 68 2.93 7.81 11.16
C TRP A 68 1.80 8.01 10.15
N THR A 69 0.96 7.01 9.93
CA THR A 69 -0.17 7.09 9.00
C THR A 69 -1.50 7.25 9.74
N SER A 70 -2.61 7.30 8.99
CA SER A 70 -3.98 7.33 9.53
C SER A 70 -4.32 6.11 10.41
N GLY A 71 -3.51 5.05 10.34
CA GLY A 71 -3.76 3.76 10.99
C GLY A 71 -4.84 2.93 10.30
N TYR A 72 -5.47 3.45 9.24
CA TYR A 72 -6.45 2.78 8.38
C TYR A 72 -5.75 1.89 7.35
N ILE A 73 -5.00 0.90 7.86
CA ILE A 73 -4.11 0.06 7.05
C ILE A 73 -4.91 -0.71 6.00
N CYS A 74 -4.61 -0.42 4.74
CA CYS A 74 -5.22 -1.06 3.58
C CYS A 74 -4.23 -2.01 2.90
N LEU A 75 -4.76 -3.08 2.32
CA LEU A 75 -3.99 -4.08 1.59
C LEU A 75 -4.63 -4.33 0.21
N SER A 76 -3.93 -3.93 -0.84
CA SER A 76 -4.32 -4.13 -2.23
C SER A 76 -4.02 -5.55 -2.68
N LEU A 77 -5.03 -6.24 -3.22
CA LEU A 77 -4.96 -7.62 -3.67
C LEU A 77 -5.52 -7.78 -5.09
N PRO A 78 -4.91 -8.65 -5.93
CA PRO A 78 -5.47 -9.06 -7.20
C PRO A 78 -6.85 -9.71 -7.03
N PRO A 79 -7.75 -9.55 -8.02
CA PRO A 79 -9.07 -10.19 -7.99
C PRO A 79 -9.03 -11.71 -7.77
N SER A 80 -8.02 -12.39 -8.34
CA SER A 80 -7.82 -13.83 -8.16
C SER A 80 -7.55 -14.21 -6.69
N ARG A 81 -6.78 -13.38 -5.98
CA ARG A 81 -6.47 -13.60 -4.57
C ARG A 81 -7.68 -13.34 -3.67
N LEU A 82 -8.42 -12.27 -3.92
CA LEU A 82 -9.68 -11.98 -3.22
C LEU A 82 -10.69 -13.11 -3.42
N LYS A 83 -10.81 -13.65 -4.65
CA LYS A 83 -11.65 -14.80 -4.96
C LYS A 83 -11.20 -16.06 -4.21
N ALA A 84 -9.90 -16.38 -4.23
CA ALA A 84 -9.36 -17.56 -3.57
C ALA A 84 -9.57 -17.54 -2.05
N LEU A 85 -9.59 -16.35 -1.43
CA LEU A 85 -9.81 -16.18 0.00
C LEU A 85 -11.27 -15.91 0.38
N GLN A 86 -12.20 -15.98 -0.58
CA GLN A 86 -13.61 -15.64 -0.39
C GLN A 86 -13.81 -14.27 0.29
N LEU A 87 -13.18 -13.23 -0.26
CA LEU A 87 -13.31 -11.85 0.17
C LEU A 87 -14.16 -11.09 -0.83
N PRO A 88 -15.51 -11.07 -0.69
CA PRO A 88 -16.39 -10.30 -1.56
C PRO A 88 -16.25 -8.78 -1.32
N PRO A 89 -16.76 -7.95 -2.25
CA PRO A 89 -16.90 -6.51 -2.03
C PRO A 89 -17.64 -6.19 -0.73
N SER A 90 -17.29 -5.08 -0.08
CA SER A 90 -17.92 -4.66 1.18
C SER A 90 -19.35 -4.14 0.97
N LEU A 91 -19.64 -3.60 -0.21
CA LEU A 91 -20.99 -3.24 -0.62
C LEU A 91 -21.71 -4.44 -1.24
N PRO A 92 -23.02 -4.61 -0.98
CA PRO A 92 -23.80 -5.64 -1.65
C PRO A 92 -23.86 -5.38 -3.16
N PRO A 93 -24.18 -6.38 -4.00
CA PRO A 93 -24.30 -6.20 -5.46
C PRO A 93 -25.27 -5.10 -5.90
N SER A 94 -26.27 -4.79 -5.08
CA SER A 94 -27.23 -3.69 -5.31
C SER A 94 -26.75 -2.32 -4.84
N GLY A 95 -25.59 -2.25 -4.18
CA GLY A 95 -25.01 -1.03 -3.64
C GLY A 95 -24.18 -0.30 -4.69
N VAL A 96 -24.31 1.02 -4.73
CA VAL A 96 -23.45 1.90 -5.54
C VAL A 96 -22.51 2.62 -4.57
N SER A 97 -21.20 2.55 -4.84
CA SER A 97 -20.23 3.31 -4.03
C SER A 97 -20.47 4.80 -4.21
N GLN A 98 -20.58 5.52 -3.09
CA GLN A 98 -20.64 6.98 -3.05
C GLN A 98 -19.27 7.60 -2.75
N ASP A 99 -18.23 6.77 -2.62
CA ASP A 99 -16.85 7.25 -2.54
C ASP A 99 -16.50 7.96 -3.87
N PRO A 100 -16.15 9.26 -3.85
CA PRO A 100 -15.76 10.01 -5.03
C PRO A 100 -14.60 9.39 -5.83
N LYS A 101 -13.75 8.57 -5.16
CA LYS A 101 -12.58 7.92 -5.77
C LYS A 101 -12.86 6.48 -6.21
N GLY A 102 -14.06 5.98 -5.94
CA GLY A 102 -14.50 4.63 -6.30
C GLY A 102 -13.59 3.55 -5.72
N THR A 103 -13.08 3.73 -4.51
CA THR A 103 -12.17 2.77 -3.86
C THR A 103 -12.87 1.43 -3.69
N ALA A 104 -12.24 0.39 -4.21
CA ALA A 104 -12.84 -0.94 -4.31
C ALA A 104 -12.64 -1.72 -3.01
N TYR A 105 -13.33 -1.31 -1.94
CA TYR A 105 -13.30 -1.97 -0.63
C TYR A 105 -13.90 -3.38 -0.67
N HIS A 106 -13.22 -4.31 -0.04
CA HIS A 106 -13.64 -5.68 0.20
C HIS A 106 -13.71 -5.95 1.71
N LEU A 107 -14.23 -7.12 2.10
CA LEU A 107 -14.38 -7.45 3.52
C LEU A 107 -13.07 -7.29 4.30
N THR A 108 -13.17 -6.72 5.50
CA THR A 108 -12.05 -6.65 6.42
C THR A 108 -11.80 -8.01 7.06
N VAL A 109 -10.53 -8.27 7.40
CA VAL A 109 -10.11 -9.57 7.94
C VAL A 109 -9.07 -9.42 9.05
N ASP A 110 -9.00 -10.46 9.88
CA ASP A 110 -7.86 -10.76 10.75
C ASP A 110 -7.44 -12.21 10.53
N SER A 111 -6.22 -12.56 10.91
CA SER A 111 -5.82 -13.97 11.01
C SER A 111 -6.63 -14.69 12.09
N ALA A 112 -6.98 -15.96 11.87
CA ALA A 112 -7.76 -16.74 12.83
C ALA A 112 -6.91 -17.15 14.06
N PRO A 113 -7.24 -16.74 15.30
CA PRO A 113 -6.45 -17.05 16.50
C PRO A 113 -6.28 -18.54 16.81
N GLY A 114 -7.20 -19.39 16.34
CA GLY A 114 -7.14 -20.85 16.50
C GLY A 114 -6.15 -21.54 15.55
N ARG A 115 -5.60 -20.81 14.57
CA ARG A 115 -4.67 -21.34 13.55
C ARG A 115 -3.33 -20.63 13.53
N HIS A 116 -3.32 -19.38 13.98
CA HIS A 116 -2.18 -18.48 13.88
C HIS A 116 -1.88 -17.87 15.26
N PRO A 117 -0.62 -17.49 15.54
CA PRO A 117 -0.20 -16.95 16.83
C PRO A 117 -0.65 -15.49 17.03
N VAL A 118 -1.94 -15.21 16.84
CA VAL A 118 -2.56 -13.88 16.96
C VAL A 118 -3.59 -13.88 18.07
N SER A 119 -4.13 -12.70 18.40
CA SER A 119 -5.05 -12.50 19.50
C SER A 119 -6.32 -11.77 19.06
N THR A 120 -6.37 -10.45 19.24
CA THR A 120 -7.53 -9.60 18.92
C THR A 120 -7.50 -9.06 17.49
N GLY A 121 -6.39 -9.25 16.76
CA GLY A 121 -6.24 -8.78 15.38
C GLY A 121 -5.66 -7.37 15.23
N ILE A 122 -5.87 -6.48 16.21
CA ILE A 122 -5.57 -5.04 16.07
C ILE A 122 -4.09 -4.66 16.31
N SER A 123 -3.33 -5.51 17.00
CA SER A 123 -1.94 -5.20 17.35
C SER A 123 -1.07 -5.09 16.09
N ALA A 124 0.05 -4.38 16.18
CA ALA A 124 1.01 -4.33 15.07
C ALA A 124 1.53 -5.73 14.69
N HIS A 125 1.66 -6.63 15.68
CA HIS A 125 2.00 -8.02 15.46
C HIS A 125 0.92 -8.73 14.63
N ASP A 126 -0.32 -8.66 15.06
CA ASP A 126 -1.44 -9.39 14.44
C ASP A 126 -1.74 -8.87 13.03
N ARG A 127 -1.67 -7.54 12.84
CA ARG A 127 -1.82 -6.91 11.51
C ARG A 127 -0.69 -7.26 10.55
N ALA A 128 0.56 -7.27 11.02
CA ALA A 128 1.69 -7.73 10.21
C ALA A 128 1.56 -9.21 9.83
N TYR A 129 1.11 -10.05 10.77
CA TYR A 129 0.89 -11.47 10.52
C TYR A 129 -0.21 -11.68 9.47
N THR A 130 -1.34 -10.99 9.62
CA THR A 130 -2.46 -11.03 8.68
C THR A 130 -2.05 -10.56 7.29
N ALA A 131 -1.25 -9.49 7.19
CA ALA A 131 -0.73 -9.02 5.91
C ALA A 131 0.11 -10.07 5.19
N ARG A 132 1.02 -10.75 5.90
CA ARG A 132 1.84 -11.82 5.32
C ARG A 132 1.01 -13.03 4.89
N LEU A 133 0.00 -13.43 5.67
CA LEU A 133 -0.92 -14.51 5.27
C LEU A 133 -1.73 -14.13 4.03
N LEU A 134 -2.22 -12.89 3.93
CA LEU A 134 -2.92 -12.40 2.75
C LEU A 134 -2.03 -12.47 1.49
N ALA A 135 -0.73 -12.23 1.64
CA ALA A 135 0.28 -12.39 0.59
C ALA A 135 0.65 -13.84 0.24
N ASP A 136 0.53 -14.79 1.18
CA ASP A 136 1.03 -16.16 1.02
C ASP A 136 0.09 -17.00 0.13
N PRO A 137 0.54 -17.49 -1.05
CA PRO A 137 -0.29 -18.28 -1.95
C PRO A 137 -0.80 -19.60 -1.35
N LYS A 138 -0.25 -20.06 -0.22
CA LYS A 138 -0.69 -21.27 0.50
C LYS A 138 -1.84 -21.02 1.48
N SER A 139 -2.09 -19.77 1.88
CA SER A 139 -3.20 -19.46 2.79
C SER A 139 -4.55 -19.62 2.09
N ASP A 140 -5.53 -20.09 2.84
CA ASP A 140 -6.92 -20.28 2.41
C ASP A 140 -7.90 -19.45 3.26
N GLU A 141 -9.18 -19.51 2.91
CA GLU A 141 -10.24 -18.75 3.57
C GLU A 141 -10.38 -18.98 5.09
N SER A 142 -9.98 -20.17 5.56
CA SER A 142 -10.10 -20.60 6.95
C SER A 142 -8.97 -20.09 7.84
N ASP A 143 -7.92 -19.51 7.23
CA ASP A 143 -6.88 -18.78 7.94
C ASP A 143 -7.33 -17.40 8.44
N PHE A 144 -8.54 -16.96 8.08
CA PHE A 144 -9.04 -15.61 8.37
C PHE A 144 -10.39 -15.59 9.07
N THR A 145 -10.56 -14.65 10.00
CA THR A 145 -11.88 -14.24 10.53
C THR A 145 -12.40 -13.03 9.76
N ARG A 146 -13.74 -12.89 9.71
CA ARG A 146 -14.46 -11.79 9.07
C ARG A 146 -15.58 -11.33 10.02
N PRO A 147 -15.73 -10.03 10.35
CA PRO A 147 -14.84 -8.94 9.99
C PRO A 147 -13.48 -9.03 10.72
N GLY A 148 -12.58 -8.09 10.43
CA GLY A 148 -11.35 -7.87 11.18
C GLY A 148 -10.78 -6.46 10.98
N HIS A 149 -9.50 -6.26 11.27
CA HIS A 149 -8.86 -4.94 11.34
C HIS A 149 -7.97 -4.60 10.15
N MET A 150 -7.75 -5.52 9.21
CA MET A 150 -7.08 -5.25 7.94
C MET A 150 -8.11 -4.98 6.85
N VAL A 151 -8.03 -3.82 6.21
CA VAL A 151 -8.93 -3.43 5.12
C VAL A 151 -8.37 -3.98 3.80
N THR A 152 -9.18 -4.70 3.05
CA THR A 152 -8.75 -5.25 1.75
C THR A 152 -9.30 -4.42 0.60
N LEU A 153 -8.46 -4.17 -0.40
CA LEU A 153 -8.79 -3.41 -1.60
C LEU A 153 -8.59 -4.28 -2.83
N ARG A 154 -9.48 -4.13 -3.81
CA ARG A 154 -9.33 -4.81 -5.11
C ARG A 154 -8.49 -3.98 -6.06
N TYR A 155 -7.33 -4.52 -6.41
CA TYR A 155 -6.48 -4.06 -7.51
C TYR A 155 -7.23 -4.12 -8.85
N ALA A 156 -7.20 -3.03 -9.63
CA ALA A 156 -7.65 -3.04 -11.02
C ALA A 156 -6.62 -3.73 -11.92
N VAL A 157 -7.01 -4.81 -12.61
CA VAL A 157 -6.14 -5.48 -13.60
C VAL A 157 -5.76 -4.47 -14.70
N GLY A 158 -4.47 -4.40 -15.05
CA GLY A 158 -3.90 -3.28 -15.81
C GLY A 158 -3.14 -2.27 -14.94
N GLY A 159 -3.39 -2.26 -13.64
CA GLY A 159 -2.67 -1.47 -12.65
C GLY A 159 -2.84 0.03 -12.86
N VAL A 160 -1.76 0.77 -12.65
CA VAL A 160 -1.72 2.23 -12.83
C VAL A 160 -2.06 2.68 -14.26
N ARG A 161 -1.99 1.77 -15.25
CA ARG A 161 -2.44 2.03 -16.63
C ARG A 161 -3.97 2.04 -16.76
N LYS A 162 -4.68 1.32 -15.89
CA LYS A 162 -6.15 1.25 -15.87
C LYS A 162 -6.73 2.23 -14.84
N ARG A 163 -6.14 2.33 -13.66
CA ARG A 163 -6.56 3.25 -12.59
C ARG A 163 -5.35 3.87 -11.90
N ARG A 164 -5.23 5.20 -11.95
CA ARG A 164 -4.17 5.97 -11.30
C ARG A 164 -4.50 6.20 -9.82
N GLY A 165 -4.29 5.21 -8.97
CA GLY A 165 -4.50 5.32 -7.52
C GLY A 165 -3.44 4.59 -6.69
N HIS A 166 -3.40 4.88 -5.39
CA HIS A 166 -2.48 4.25 -4.44
C HIS A 166 -2.67 2.73 -4.37
N THR A 167 -3.91 2.25 -4.49
CA THR A 167 -4.25 0.82 -4.55
C THR A 167 -3.50 0.11 -5.67
N GLU A 168 -3.48 0.68 -6.87
CA GLU A 168 -2.79 0.10 -8.01
C GLU A 168 -1.27 0.19 -7.83
N CYS A 169 -0.76 1.34 -7.38
CA CYS A 169 0.67 1.53 -7.15
C CYS A 169 1.25 0.51 -6.17
N ALA A 170 0.55 0.25 -5.06
CA ALA A 170 1.03 -0.67 -4.04
C ALA A 170 1.24 -2.10 -4.56
N THR A 171 0.32 -2.58 -5.41
CA THR A 171 0.42 -3.91 -6.01
C THR A 171 1.36 -3.92 -7.22
N ASP A 172 1.39 -2.87 -8.04
CA ASP A 172 2.32 -2.76 -9.17
C ASP A 172 3.77 -2.75 -8.71
N LEU A 173 4.09 -2.05 -7.61
CA LEU A 173 5.43 -2.10 -7.02
C LEU A 173 5.82 -3.51 -6.58
N CYS A 174 4.87 -4.33 -6.10
CA CYS A 174 5.15 -5.73 -5.78
C CYS A 174 5.41 -6.56 -7.03
N TYR A 175 4.63 -6.38 -8.10
CA TYR A 175 4.88 -7.04 -9.39
C TYR A 175 6.26 -6.68 -9.96
N LEU A 176 6.59 -5.39 -9.99
CA LEU A 176 7.86 -4.89 -10.51
C LEU A 176 9.07 -5.36 -9.67
N ALA A 177 8.87 -5.59 -8.37
CA ALA A 177 9.87 -6.11 -7.46
C ALA A 177 9.99 -7.66 -7.47
N ASP A 178 9.20 -8.36 -8.28
CA ASP A 178 9.11 -9.83 -8.31
C ASP A 178 8.74 -10.43 -6.93
N LEU A 179 7.76 -9.80 -6.26
CA LEU A 179 7.23 -10.21 -4.96
C LEU A 179 5.77 -10.66 -5.11
N PRO A 180 5.22 -11.42 -4.13
CA PRO A 180 3.79 -11.70 -4.09
C PRO A 180 2.97 -10.41 -4.25
N PRO A 181 1.99 -10.37 -5.17
CA PRO A 181 1.30 -9.14 -5.54
C PRO A 181 0.27 -8.75 -4.47
N ALA A 182 0.77 -8.24 -3.35
CA ALA A 182 -0.02 -7.82 -2.20
C ALA A 182 0.67 -6.60 -1.59
N GLY A 183 0.16 -5.41 -1.89
CA GLY A 183 0.72 -4.15 -1.44
C GLY A 183 -0.01 -3.61 -0.22
N LEU A 184 0.72 -3.28 0.84
CA LEU A 184 0.20 -2.46 1.94
C LEU A 184 0.29 -0.98 1.57
N LEU A 185 -0.73 -0.22 1.96
CA LEU A 185 -0.78 1.23 1.81
C LEU A 185 -1.55 1.86 2.98
N CYS A 186 -1.15 3.06 3.39
CA CYS A 186 -1.90 3.87 4.35
C CYS A 186 -1.45 5.33 4.26
N GLU A 187 -2.40 6.23 4.38
CA GLU A 187 -2.26 7.66 4.13
C GLU A 187 -1.41 8.31 5.22
N LEU A 188 -0.40 9.08 4.81
CA LEU A 188 0.51 9.76 5.72
C LEU A 188 -0.20 10.96 6.37
N VAL A 189 -0.29 10.94 7.70
CA VAL A 189 -0.74 12.09 8.48
C VAL A 189 0.45 13.02 8.68
N ASN A 190 0.24 14.33 8.59
CA ASN A 190 1.29 15.32 8.73
C ASN A 190 1.89 15.23 10.15
N PRO A 191 3.14 14.75 10.31
CA PRO A 191 3.75 14.59 11.62
C PRO A 191 4.09 15.92 12.29
N TYR A 192 4.04 17.01 11.52
CA TYR A 192 4.39 18.37 11.94
C TYR A 192 3.16 19.22 12.29
N ASP A 193 1.94 18.69 12.11
CA ASP A 193 0.69 19.35 12.45
C ASP A 193 -0.04 18.61 13.57
N PRO A 194 -0.12 19.18 14.80
CA PRO A 194 -0.82 18.55 15.90
C PRO A 194 -2.34 18.42 15.69
N ALA A 195 -2.92 19.11 14.70
CA ALA A 195 -4.33 18.95 14.35
C ALA A 195 -4.60 17.68 13.52
N GLY A 196 -3.56 16.96 13.07
CA GLY A 196 -3.69 15.72 12.33
C GLY A 196 -4.14 15.90 10.88
N SER A 197 -3.74 17.01 10.23
CA SER A 197 -3.98 17.18 8.79
C SER A 197 -3.22 16.13 7.97
N MET A 198 -3.66 15.91 6.74
CA MET A 198 -2.96 15.01 5.81
C MET A 198 -1.66 15.64 5.32
N ALA A 199 -0.60 14.86 5.22
CA ALA A 199 0.69 15.31 4.69
C ALA A 199 0.55 15.67 3.21
N ARG A 200 1.05 16.86 2.83
CA ARG A 200 1.11 17.30 1.43
C ARG A 200 2.51 17.08 0.87
N ARG A 201 2.70 17.35 -0.43
CA ARG A 201 3.96 17.08 -1.16
C ARG A 201 5.24 17.40 -0.38
N ASP A 202 5.35 18.60 0.17
CA ASP A 202 6.56 19.04 0.86
C ASP A 202 6.69 18.42 2.27
N ASP A 203 5.58 18.05 2.93
CA ASP A 203 5.57 17.27 4.18
C ASP A 203 6.02 15.83 3.91
N CYS A 204 5.45 15.18 2.89
CA CYS A 204 5.78 13.83 2.45
C CYS A 204 7.25 13.72 2.06
N TRP A 205 7.77 14.73 1.35
CA TRP A 205 9.19 14.78 1.00
C TRP A 205 10.08 14.87 2.24
N ARG A 206 9.76 15.78 3.17
CA ARG A 206 10.52 15.92 4.44
C ARG A 206 10.49 14.63 5.24
N PHE A 207 9.32 14.01 5.37
CA PHE A 207 9.14 12.73 6.04
C PHE A 207 9.97 11.62 5.37
N ALA A 208 9.92 11.53 4.04
CA ALA A 208 10.70 10.55 3.30
C ALA A 208 12.20 10.74 3.55
N LYS A 209 12.72 11.97 3.55
CA LYS A 209 14.14 12.21 3.83
C LYS A 209 14.51 11.99 5.30
N GLU A 210 13.62 12.31 6.24
CA GLU A 210 13.80 12.02 7.68
C GLU A 210 13.99 10.52 7.94
N TRP A 211 13.27 9.67 7.21
CA TRP A 211 13.29 8.21 7.40
C TRP A 211 14.12 7.45 6.35
N GLY A 212 14.81 8.17 5.45
CA GLY A 212 15.64 7.57 4.40
C GLY A 212 14.83 6.82 3.33
N LEU A 213 13.56 7.17 3.15
CA LEU A 213 12.64 6.55 2.20
C LEU A 213 12.74 7.21 0.81
N LYS A 214 12.35 6.42 -0.20
CA LYS A 214 12.09 6.92 -1.55
C LYS A 214 10.71 7.55 -1.61
N ILE A 215 10.58 8.63 -2.38
CA ILE A 215 9.30 9.26 -2.70
C ILE A 215 9.11 9.30 -4.21
N ILE A 216 8.02 8.68 -4.69
CA ILE A 216 7.65 8.66 -6.11
C ILE A 216 6.24 9.20 -6.29
N SER A 217 5.82 9.40 -7.54
CA SER A 217 4.42 9.72 -7.87
C SER A 217 3.73 8.56 -8.59
N VAL A 218 2.40 8.51 -8.46
CA VAL A 218 1.53 7.62 -9.25
C VAL A 218 1.80 7.81 -10.74
N GLU A 219 1.96 9.05 -11.20
CA GLU A 219 2.26 9.36 -12.61
C GLU A 219 3.61 8.81 -13.04
N GLY A 220 4.65 9.00 -12.21
CA GLY A 220 5.98 8.49 -12.50
C GLY A 220 6.00 6.97 -12.63
N LEU A 221 5.27 6.27 -11.76
CA LEU A 221 5.11 4.82 -11.87
C LEU A 221 4.33 4.42 -13.13
N ALA A 222 3.27 5.14 -13.48
CA ALA A 222 2.50 4.88 -14.70
C ALA A 222 3.35 5.04 -15.97
N GLU A 223 4.15 6.11 -16.06
CA GLU A 223 5.09 6.30 -17.15
C GLU A 223 6.14 5.17 -17.23
N TYR A 224 6.68 4.77 -16.07
CA TYR A 224 7.65 3.68 -15.99
C TYR A 224 7.05 2.35 -16.47
N VAL A 225 5.84 2.01 -16.02
CA VAL A 225 5.13 0.78 -16.44
C VAL A 225 4.85 0.80 -17.94
N LEU A 226 4.49 1.95 -18.52
CA LEU A 226 4.27 2.08 -19.96
C LEU A 226 5.55 1.90 -20.79
N LYS A 227 6.69 2.40 -20.31
CA LYS A 227 7.97 2.40 -21.03
C LYS A 227 8.75 1.09 -20.83
N GLU A 228 8.83 0.60 -19.60
CA GLU A 228 9.79 -0.44 -19.18
C GLU A 228 9.14 -1.62 -18.46
N GLY A 229 8.07 -1.39 -17.69
CA GLY A 229 7.44 -2.42 -16.83
C GLY A 229 6.30 -3.22 -17.46
N LYS A 230 6.03 -3.05 -18.75
CA LYS A 230 4.78 -3.51 -19.40
C LYS A 230 4.49 -5.00 -19.22
N GLN A 231 5.53 -5.84 -19.26
CA GLN A 231 5.39 -7.30 -19.17
C GLN A 231 5.24 -7.81 -17.73
N LEU A 232 5.60 -7.01 -16.73
CA LEU A 232 5.59 -7.39 -15.33
C LEU A 232 4.25 -7.07 -14.65
N VAL A 233 3.60 -5.97 -15.07
CA VAL A 233 2.25 -5.62 -14.62
C VAL A 233 1.22 -6.31 -15.49
N PRO A 234 0.26 -7.07 -14.93
CA PRO A 234 -0.77 -7.74 -15.71
C PRO A 234 -1.49 -6.78 -16.66
N GLU A 235 -1.68 -7.18 -17.92
CA GLU A 235 -2.49 -6.41 -18.86
C GLU A 235 -3.97 -6.50 -18.47
N ALA A 236 -4.70 -5.40 -18.64
CA ALA A 236 -6.15 -5.45 -18.53
C ALA A 236 -6.68 -6.42 -19.58
N GLU A 237 -7.48 -7.40 -19.18
CA GLU A 237 -8.25 -8.19 -20.13
C GLU A 237 -9.15 -7.23 -20.94
N ALA A 238 -9.27 -7.45 -22.25
CA ALA A 238 -10.21 -6.68 -23.05
C ALA A 238 -11.61 -6.95 -22.46
N GLU A 239 -12.34 -5.88 -22.11
CA GLU A 239 -13.73 -6.01 -21.67
C GLU A 239 -14.50 -6.72 -22.79
N ALA A 240 -14.98 -7.94 -22.51
CA ALA A 240 -15.75 -8.78 -23.43
C ALA A 240 -17.18 -8.27 -23.59
#